data_AF-I7LCI1-F1
#
_entry.id   AF-I7LCI1-F1
#
_cell.length_a   1.000
_cell.length_b   1.000
_cell.length_c   1.000
_cell.angle_alpha   90.00
_cell.angle_beta   90.00
_cell.angle_gamma   90.00
#
_symmetry.space_group_name_H-M   'P 1'
#
loop_
_entity.id
_entity.type
_entity.pdbx_description
1 polymer ?
#
loop_
_entity_poly.entity_id
_entity_poly.type
_entity_poly.pdbx_seq_one_letter_code
_entity_poly.pdbx_strand_id
1 'polypeptide(L)'
;MMEKRLNYVIYAIIWGIIVGLLTVVGQKFLPGSFNSFANSGSVWLIPAFYVSRRYYQRKQAIFFSVIYLLVCVETYYTFYKLSWKTGFMFDFHEITWILCAIIFGYIFGLGGYLAKNGSDRMRVICMTMLPATFLAEGLSYLVHFKEYSHMA
;
A
#
# COMPACT_ATOMS: atom_id res chain seq x y z
N MET A 1 -13.07 -20.31 -15.42
CA MET A 1 -11.76 -19.86 -14.85
C MET A 1 -11.44 -18.40 -15.16
N MET A 2 -11.69 -17.93 -16.39
CA MET A 2 -11.39 -16.55 -16.83
C MET A 2 -12.19 -15.49 -16.06
N GLU A 3 -13.49 -15.73 -15.87
CA GLU A 3 -14.41 -14.85 -15.12
C GLU A 3 -13.97 -14.64 -13.65
N LYS A 4 -13.55 -15.71 -12.96
CA LYS A 4 -12.98 -15.59 -11.61
C LYS A 4 -11.71 -14.73 -11.58
N ARG A 5 -10.84 -14.82 -12.60
CA ARG A 5 -9.63 -13.99 -12.70
C ARG A 5 -9.96 -12.53 -12.97
N LEU A 6 -10.94 -12.25 -13.83
CA LEU A 6 -11.42 -10.90 -14.11
C LEU A 6 -11.96 -10.22 -12.84
N ASN A 7 -12.75 -10.94 -12.05
CA ASN A 7 -13.28 -10.43 -10.78
C ASN A 7 -12.17 -10.06 -9.79
N TYR A 8 -11.06 -10.80 -9.80
CA TYR A 8 -9.92 -10.51 -8.93
C TYR A 8 -9.08 -9.31 -9.39
N VAL A 9 -8.91 -9.10 -10.70
CA VAL A 9 -8.29 -7.88 -11.23
C VAL A 9 -9.12 -6.66 -10.81
N ILE A 10 -10.42 -6.72 -11.06
CA ILE A 10 -11.36 -5.64 -10.72
C ILE A 10 -11.32 -5.34 -9.22
N TYR A 11 -11.29 -6.37 -8.38
CA TYR A 11 -11.17 -6.19 -6.93
C TYR A 11 -9.88 -5.45 -6.54
N ALA A 12 -8.73 -5.84 -7.09
CA ALA A 12 -7.45 -5.18 -6.81
C ALA A 12 -7.47 -3.71 -7.26
N ILE A 13 -8.03 -3.43 -8.44
CA ILE A 13 -8.18 -2.07 -8.98
C ILE A 13 -9.09 -1.23 -8.08
N ILE A 14 -10.27 -1.75 -7.72
CA ILE A 14 -11.24 -1.04 -6.88
C ILE A 14 -10.61 -0.65 -5.54
N TRP A 15 -9.91 -1.58 -4.88
CA TRP A 15 -9.24 -1.27 -3.62
C TRP A 15 -8.10 -0.26 -3.81
N GLY A 16 -7.35 -0.34 -4.91
CA GLY A 16 -6.30 0.64 -5.20
C GLY A 16 -6.89 2.04 -5.33
N ILE A 17 -7.98 2.17 -6.09
CA ILE A 17 -8.69 3.45 -6.27
C ILE A 17 -9.22 3.97 -4.94
N ILE A 18 -9.92 3.13 -4.17
CA ILE A 18 -10.51 3.52 -2.88
C ILE A 18 -9.42 4.03 -1.93
N VAL A 19 -8.32 3.28 -1.78
CA VAL A 19 -7.25 3.63 -0.84
C VAL A 19 -6.50 4.88 -1.28
N GLY A 20 -6.18 5.00 -2.57
CA GLY A 20 -5.53 6.20 -3.12
C GLY A 20 -6.38 7.46 -2.91
N LEU A 21 -7.70 7.38 -3.18
CA LEU A 21 -8.63 8.49 -2.94
C LEU A 21 -8.75 8.83 -1.45
N LEU A 22 -8.92 7.83 -0.59
CA LEU A 22 -9.00 8.03 0.86
C LEU A 22 -7.72 8.65 1.42
N THR A 23 -6.56 8.36 0.82
CA THR A 23 -5.29 8.99 1.20
C THR A 23 -5.32 10.49 0.90
N VAL A 24 -5.71 10.89 -0.31
CA VAL A 24 -5.82 12.33 -0.68
C VAL A 24 -6.86 13.05 0.19
N VAL A 25 -8.02 12.44 0.41
CA VAL A 25 -9.08 12.99 1.28
C VAL A 25 -8.59 13.09 2.72
N GLY A 26 -7.94 12.04 3.23
CA GLY A 26 -7.39 12.01 4.58
C GLY A 26 -6.36 13.11 4.79
N GLN A 27 -5.43 13.30 3.86
CA GLN A 27 -4.50 14.42 3.92
C GLN A 27 -5.22 15.77 3.89
N LYS A 28 -6.24 15.94 3.04
CA LYS A 28 -6.92 17.23 2.94
C LYS A 28 -7.67 17.63 4.21
N PHE A 29 -8.28 16.67 4.91
CA PHE A 29 -9.23 16.95 5.99
C PHE A 29 -8.75 16.60 7.40
N LEU A 30 -7.72 15.76 7.56
CA LEU A 30 -7.22 15.39 8.88
C LEU A 30 -6.18 16.42 9.38
N PRO A 31 -6.25 16.82 10.67
CA PRO A 31 -5.34 17.82 11.22
C PRO A 31 -3.99 17.23 11.64
N GLY A 32 -2.94 18.06 11.58
CA GLY A 32 -1.61 17.77 12.12
C GLY A 32 -1.06 16.40 11.67
N SER A 33 -0.52 15.63 12.61
CA SER A 33 0.09 14.32 12.33
C SER A 33 -0.88 13.26 11.76
N PHE A 34 -2.20 13.47 11.86
CA PHE A 34 -3.18 12.56 11.23
C PHE A 34 -3.19 12.70 9.70
N ASN A 35 -2.79 13.85 9.14
CA ASN A 35 -2.55 14.00 7.71
C ASN A 35 -1.41 13.07 7.25
N SER A 36 -0.27 13.12 7.93
CA SER A 36 0.89 12.29 7.60
C SER A 36 0.57 10.80 7.77
N PHE A 37 -0.23 10.45 8.77
CA PHE A 37 -0.71 9.09 8.96
C PHE A 37 -1.61 8.59 7.81
N ALA A 38 -2.44 9.47 7.22
CA ALA A 38 -3.25 9.10 6.06
C ALA A 38 -2.38 8.77 4.84
N ASN A 39 -1.22 9.41 4.70
CA ASN A 39 -0.21 9.14 3.68
C ASN A 39 0.94 8.27 4.20
N SER A 40 0.56 7.12 4.77
CA SER A 40 1.49 6.15 5.32
C SER A 40 1.66 4.96 4.39
N GLY A 41 2.92 4.59 4.11
CA GLY A 41 3.24 3.38 3.39
C GLY A 41 2.67 2.13 4.09
N SER A 42 2.74 2.05 5.43
CA SER A 42 2.18 0.92 6.19
C SER A 42 0.66 0.79 6.02
N VAL A 43 -0.07 1.90 5.91
CA VAL A 43 -1.52 1.87 5.67
C VAL A 43 -1.83 1.26 4.30
N TRP A 44 -1.06 1.62 3.27
CA TRP A 44 -1.24 1.08 1.91
C TRP A 44 -0.98 -0.43 1.84
N LEU A 45 -0.13 -0.97 2.71
CA LEU A 45 0.21 -2.40 2.75
C LEU A 45 -0.90 -3.27 3.36
N ILE A 46 -1.85 -2.70 4.11
CA ILE A 46 -2.95 -3.45 4.71
C ILE A 46 -3.76 -4.19 3.63
N PRO A 47 -4.36 -3.51 2.62
CA PRO A 47 -5.12 -4.21 1.61
C PRO A 47 -4.22 -5.07 0.71
N ALA A 48 -2.96 -4.71 0.46
CA ALA A 48 -2.02 -5.56 -0.29
C ALA A 48 -1.91 -6.96 0.35
N PHE A 49 -1.75 -7.01 1.67
CA PHE A 49 -1.68 -8.26 2.44
C PHE A 49 -3.00 -9.05 2.40
N TYR A 50 -4.13 -8.38 2.64
CA TYR A 50 -5.42 -9.07 2.74
C TYR A 50 -6.00 -9.46 1.37
N VAL A 51 -5.71 -8.71 0.32
CA VAL A 51 -5.99 -9.08 -1.08
C VAL A 51 -5.22 -10.37 -1.37
N SER A 52 -3.91 -10.38 -1.15
CA SER A 52 -3.04 -11.52 -1.49
C SER A 52 -3.38 -12.80 -0.70
N ARG A 53 -3.80 -12.67 0.57
CA ARG A 53 -4.25 -13.79 1.42
C ARG A 53 -5.48 -14.53 0.89
N ARG A 54 -6.30 -13.91 0.03
CA ARG A 54 -7.50 -14.57 -0.52
C ARG A 54 -7.17 -15.60 -1.60
N TYR A 55 -6.00 -15.51 -2.23
CA TYR A 55 -5.63 -16.35 -3.37
C TYR A 55 -5.04 -17.70 -2.95
N TYR A 56 -5.27 -18.72 -3.78
CA TYR A 56 -4.71 -20.07 -3.63
C TYR A 56 -3.43 -20.29 -4.47
N GLN A 57 -3.15 -19.41 -5.42
CA GLN A 57 -1.95 -19.49 -6.26
C GLN A 57 -0.98 -18.37 -5.91
N ARG A 58 0.27 -18.72 -5.56
CA ARG A 58 1.33 -17.76 -5.20
C ARG A 58 1.52 -16.65 -6.23
N LYS A 59 1.60 -17.02 -7.51
CA LYS A 59 1.81 -16.06 -8.61
C LYS A 59 0.65 -15.05 -8.71
N GLN A 60 -0.58 -15.50 -8.49
CA GLN A 60 -1.75 -14.62 -8.51
C GLN A 60 -1.73 -13.67 -7.32
N ALA A 61 -1.45 -14.18 -6.11
CA ALA A 61 -1.37 -13.36 -4.90
C ALA A 61 -0.37 -12.21 -5.04
N ILE A 62 0.82 -12.51 -5.58
CA ILE A 62 1.85 -11.52 -5.90
C ILE A 62 1.37 -10.53 -6.95
N PHE A 63 0.89 -11.03 -8.09
CA PHE A 63 0.46 -10.18 -9.20
C PHE A 63 -0.63 -9.19 -8.79
N PHE A 64 -1.68 -9.66 -8.10
CA PHE A 64 -2.79 -8.79 -7.70
C PHE A 64 -2.41 -7.80 -6.59
N SER A 65 -1.49 -8.17 -5.70
CA SER A 65 -0.93 -7.25 -4.70
C SER A 65 -0.14 -6.12 -5.36
N VAL A 66 0.69 -6.44 -6.36
CA VAL A 66 1.42 -5.43 -7.15
C VAL A 66 0.46 -4.52 -7.92
N ILE A 67 -0.53 -5.09 -8.62
CA ILE A 67 -1.54 -4.29 -9.34
C ILE A 67 -2.30 -3.37 -8.38
N TYR A 68 -2.73 -3.87 -7.22
CA TYR A 68 -3.39 -3.05 -6.21
C TYR A 68 -2.51 -1.86 -5.79
N LEU A 69 -1.24 -2.08 -5.44
CA LEU A 69 -0.37 -0.98 -5.00
C LEU A 69 -0.05 0.01 -6.12
N LEU A 70 0.16 -0.46 -7.36
CA LEU A 70 0.37 0.41 -8.51
C LEU A 70 -0.85 1.31 -8.73
N VAL A 71 -2.06 0.74 -8.73
CA VAL A 71 -3.29 1.52 -8.88
C VAL A 71 -3.48 2.49 -7.71
N CYS A 72 -3.11 2.09 -6.48
CA CYS A 72 -3.14 2.96 -5.31
C CYS A 72 -2.24 4.18 -5.47
N VAL A 73 -0.98 3.97 -5.86
CA VAL A 73 0.01 5.04 -6.10
C VAL A 73 -0.46 5.97 -7.21
N GLU A 74 -0.85 5.41 -8.36
CA GLU A 74 -1.32 6.21 -9.50
C GLU A 74 -2.58 7.01 -9.18
N THR A 75 -3.53 6.41 -8.45
CA THR A 75 -4.73 7.12 -8.01
C THR A 75 -4.37 8.26 -7.06
N TYR A 76 -3.50 8.00 -6.08
CA TYR A 76 -3.04 9.01 -5.14
C TYR A 76 -2.38 10.19 -5.87
N TYR A 77 -1.37 9.93 -6.70
CA TYR A 77 -0.62 10.98 -7.39
C TYR A 77 -1.47 11.74 -8.41
N THR A 78 -2.33 11.05 -9.15
CA THR A 78 -3.25 11.70 -10.10
C THR A 78 -4.19 12.67 -9.38
N PHE A 79 -4.82 12.25 -8.28
CA PHE A 79 -5.76 13.09 -7.54
C PHE A 79 -5.07 14.17 -6.70
N TYR A 80 -3.85 13.91 -6.22
CA TYR A 80 -2.99 14.93 -5.61
C TYR A 80 -2.67 16.03 -6.63
N LYS A 81 -2.16 15.68 -7.82
CA LYS A 81 -1.85 16.66 -8.87
C LYS A 81 -3.08 17.47 -9.30
N LEU A 82 -4.23 16.81 -9.44
CA LEU A 82 -5.50 17.47 -9.76
C LEU A 82 -5.92 18.46 -8.66
N SER A 83 -5.78 18.07 -7.39
CA SER A 83 -6.20 18.89 -6.24
C SER A 83 -5.31 20.11 -6.02
N TRP A 84 -4.01 20.00 -6.31
CA TRP A 84 -3.04 21.10 -6.18
C TRP A 84 -2.70 21.79 -7.50
N LYS A 85 -3.38 21.45 -8.61
CA LYS A 85 -3.17 21.99 -9.96
C LYS A 85 -1.71 21.95 -10.42
N THR A 86 -0.97 20.91 -10.04
CA THR A 86 0.39 20.67 -10.52
C THR A 86 0.35 19.92 -11.85
N GLY A 87 1.41 20.03 -12.67
CA GLY A 87 1.49 19.33 -13.95
C GLY A 87 1.47 17.80 -13.79
N PHE A 88 1.05 17.08 -14.84
CA PHE A 88 0.93 15.60 -14.82
C PHE A 88 2.23 14.83 -15.06
N MET A 89 3.38 15.51 -15.12
CA MET A 89 4.66 14.82 -15.32
C MET A 89 5.03 13.97 -14.11
N PHE A 90 5.67 12.83 -14.36
CA PHE A 90 6.22 11.99 -13.29
C PHE A 90 7.38 12.70 -12.61
N ASP A 91 7.31 12.84 -11.29
CA ASP A 91 8.42 13.33 -10.49
C ASP A 91 9.22 12.17 -9.87
N PHE A 92 10.37 12.50 -9.27
CA PHE A 92 11.24 11.51 -8.64
C PHE A 92 10.55 10.77 -7.47
N HIS A 93 9.64 11.42 -6.75
CA HIS A 93 8.93 10.81 -5.63
C HIS A 93 7.94 9.76 -6.14
N GLU A 94 7.16 10.09 -7.17
CA GLU A 94 6.21 9.16 -7.79
C GLU A 94 6.91 7.92 -8.36
N ILE A 95 8.04 8.10 -9.05
CA ILE A 95 8.86 6.99 -9.53
C ILE A 95 9.33 6.10 -8.36
N THR A 96 9.78 6.73 -7.27
CA THR A 96 10.20 6.00 -6.06
C THR A 96 9.04 5.17 -5.49
N TRP A 97 7.83 5.74 -5.41
CA TRP A 97 6.66 5.02 -4.93
C TRP A 97 6.17 3.93 -5.86
N ILE A 98 6.30 4.09 -7.18
CA ILE A 98 6.04 3.02 -8.16
C ILE A 98 7.00 1.84 -7.94
N LEU A 99 8.30 2.13 -7.73
CA LEU A 99 9.29 1.08 -7.42
C LEU A 99 8.96 0.39 -6.08
N CYS A 100 8.60 1.16 -5.05
CA CYS A 100 8.13 0.62 -3.78
C CYS A 100 6.87 -0.25 -3.96
N ALA A 101 5.89 0.17 -4.78
CA ALA A 101 4.69 -0.60 -5.05
C ALA A 101 4.99 -1.98 -5.67
N ILE A 102 5.98 -2.05 -6.57
CA ILE A 102 6.42 -3.33 -7.15
C ILE A 102 7.10 -4.20 -6.09
N ILE A 103 8.06 -3.65 -5.35
CA ILE A 103 8.86 -4.39 -4.35
C ILE A 103 7.97 -4.87 -3.21
N PHE A 104 7.24 -3.96 -2.58
CA PHE A 104 6.37 -4.29 -1.44
C PHE A 104 5.12 -5.03 -1.88
N GLY A 105 4.63 -4.81 -3.10
CA GLY A 105 3.56 -5.62 -3.69
C GLY A 105 3.97 -7.07 -3.82
N TYR A 106 5.21 -7.34 -4.21
CA TYR A 106 5.78 -8.68 -4.21
C TYR A 106 5.88 -9.27 -2.80
N ILE A 107 6.50 -8.53 -1.87
CA ILE A 107 6.75 -8.97 -0.49
C ILE A 107 5.43 -9.28 0.24
N PHE A 108 4.48 -8.34 0.23
CA PHE A 108 3.18 -8.50 0.89
C PHE A 108 2.22 -9.41 0.10
N GLY A 109 2.44 -9.52 -1.21
CA GLY A 109 1.78 -10.50 -2.06
C GLY A 109 2.14 -11.94 -1.68
N LEU A 110 3.44 -12.19 -1.51
CA LEU A 110 3.96 -13.47 -1.03
C LEU A 110 3.59 -13.71 0.44
N GLY A 111 3.72 -12.67 1.27
CA GLY A 111 3.44 -12.71 2.70
C GLY A 111 1.99 -13.11 2.99
N GLY A 112 1.01 -12.44 2.41
CA GLY A 112 -0.40 -12.79 2.62
C GLY A 112 -0.74 -14.19 2.10
N TYR A 113 -0.14 -14.62 0.97
CA TYR A 113 -0.28 -15.99 0.48
C TYR A 113 0.25 -17.03 1.49
N LEU A 114 1.45 -16.83 2.01
CA LEU A 114 2.10 -17.74 2.97
C LEU A 114 1.41 -17.70 4.34
N ALA A 115 0.82 -16.57 4.74
CA ALA A 115 -0.01 -16.45 5.93
C ALA A 115 -1.29 -17.30 5.88
N LYS A 116 -1.72 -17.78 4.69
CA LYS A 116 -2.82 -18.72 4.54
C LYS A 116 -2.35 -20.14 4.22
N ASN A 117 -1.41 -20.28 3.28
CA ASN A 117 -1.08 -21.55 2.64
C ASN A 117 0.31 -22.09 3.01
N GLY A 118 1.10 -21.36 3.79
CA GLY A 118 2.43 -21.77 4.24
C GLY A 118 2.41 -22.75 5.41
N SER A 119 3.59 -23.25 5.77
CA SER A 119 3.82 -24.01 7.01
C SER A 119 3.50 -23.18 8.24
N ASP A 120 3.34 -23.82 9.41
CA ASP A 120 2.99 -23.12 10.65
C ASP A 120 3.97 -22.00 11.01
N ARG A 121 5.28 -22.24 10.84
CA ARG A 121 6.31 -21.21 11.05
C ARG A 121 6.14 -20.02 10.10
N MET A 122 5.97 -20.28 8.80
CA MET A 122 5.79 -19.21 7.81
C MET A 122 4.48 -18.45 8.03
N ARG A 123 3.44 -19.13 8.48
CA ARG A 123 2.18 -18.48 8.84
C ARG A 123 2.36 -17.46 9.96
N VAL A 124 3.08 -17.83 11.03
CA VAL A 124 3.38 -16.91 12.13
C VAL A 124 4.21 -15.73 11.64
N ILE A 125 5.32 -15.98 10.93
CA ILE A 125 6.21 -14.91 10.42
C ILE A 125 5.45 -13.94 9.50
N CYS A 126 4.64 -14.46 8.56
CA CYS A 126 3.93 -13.59 7.64
C CYS A 126 2.80 -12.80 8.32
N MET A 127 2.19 -13.33 9.38
CA MET A 127 1.18 -12.61 10.16
C MET A 127 1.78 -11.44 10.96
N THR A 128 3.09 -11.42 11.23
CA THR A 128 3.75 -10.29 11.92
C THR A 128 4.17 -9.16 10.97
N MET A 129 4.03 -9.31 9.65
CA MET A 129 4.52 -8.33 8.68
C MET A 129 3.87 -6.95 8.84
N LEU A 130 2.53 -6.89 8.97
CA LEU A 130 1.82 -5.62 9.17
C LEU A 130 2.20 -4.95 10.50
N PRO A 131 2.12 -5.64 11.67
CA PRO A 131 2.61 -5.07 12.92
C PRO A 131 4.07 -4.57 12.83
N ALA A 132 4.94 -5.33 12.16
CA ALA A 132 6.34 -4.96 12.00
C ALA A 132 6.53 -3.70 11.15
N THR A 133 5.78 -3.51 10.06
CA THR A 133 5.87 -2.28 9.26
C THR A 133 5.33 -1.06 10.00
N PHE A 134 4.19 -1.20 10.69
CA PHE A 134 3.67 -0.12 11.54
C PHE A 134 4.64 0.24 12.66
N LEU A 135 5.26 -0.75 13.30
CA LEU A 135 6.28 -0.51 14.32
C LEU A 135 7.51 0.18 13.73
N ALA A 136 8.02 -0.27 12.58
CA ALA A 136 9.18 0.32 11.93
C ALA A 136 8.92 1.78 11.52
N GLU A 137 7.75 2.06 10.95
CA GLU A 137 7.36 3.43 10.57
C GLU A 137 7.19 4.32 11.81
N GLY A 138 6.52 3.82 12.86
CA GLY A 138 6.39 4.54 14.13
C GLY A 138 7.74 4.85 14.80
N LEU A 139 8.66 3.88 14.81
CA LEU A 139 10.02 4.08 15.30
C LEU A 139 10.80 5.09 14.45
N SER A 140 10.63 5.06 13.13
CA SER A 140 11.23 6.04 12.23
C SER A 140 10.78 7.47 12.58
N TYR A 141 9.48 7.68 12.79
CA TYR A 141 8.96 8.97 13.24
C TYR A 141 9.53 9.43 14.59
N LEU A 142 9.74 8.50 15.54
CA LEU A 142 10.32 8.82 16.84
C LEU A 142 11.82 9.16 16.75
N VAL A 143 12.58 8.42 15.94
CA VAL A 143 14.03 8.65 15.76
C VAL A 143 14.28 9.96 15.02
N HIS A 144 13.49 10.23 13.98
CA HIS A 144 13.59 11.43 13.14
C HIS A 144 12.67 12.56 13.60
N PHE A 145 12.24 12.54 14.87
CA PHE A 145 11.23 13.46 15.40
C PHE A 145 11.57 14.94 15.16
N LYS A 146 12.85 15.34 15.28
CA LYS A 146 13.28 16.72 15.01
C LYS A 146 13.04 17.13 13.56
N GLU A 147 13.29 16.25 12.59
CA GLU A 147 13.07 16.51 11.17
C GLU A 147 11.57 16.60 10.84
N TYR A 148 10.74 15.80 11.52
CA TYR A 148 9.28 15.82 11.35
C TYR A 148 8.56 16.91 12.17
N SER A 149 9.17 17.43 13.23
CA SER A 149 8.54 18.44 14.12
C SER A 149 8.28 19.80 13.46
N HIS A 150 8.93 20.08 12.33
CA HIS A 150 8.71 21.31 11.55
C HIS A 150 7.66 21.15 10.44
N MET A 151 7.17 19.94 10.20
CA MET A 151 6.17 19.63 9.17
C MET A 151 4.74 19.46 9.74
N ALA A 152 4.57 19.60 11.06
CA ALA A 152 3.31 19.42 11.79
C ALA A 152 2.60 20.74 12.09
#